data_AF-A0A945SFV3-F1
#
_entry.id   AF-A0A945SFV3-F1
#
_cell.length_a   1.000
_cell.length_b   1.000
_cell.length_c   1.000
_cell.angle_alpha   90.00
_cell.angle_beta   90.00
_cell.angle_gamma   90.00
#
_symmetry.space_group_name_H-M   'P 1'
#
loop_
_entity.id
_entity.type
_entity.pdbx_description
1 polymer ?
#
loop_
_entity_poly.entity_id
_entity_poly.type
_entity_poly.pdbx_seq_one_letter_code
_entity_poly.pdbx_strand_id
1 'polypeptide(L)' 'MEVLNLYGLVGALVIGTVLGLTGGGGSILTVPVLVYLLSVNPVTATAYSLFIVGSTALVGAIRNAQKG' A
#
# COMPACT_ATOMS: atom_id res chain seq x y z
N MET A 1 -3.78 -24.45 10.70
CA MET A 1 -4.27 -23.11 10.31
C MET A 1 -3.36 -21.97 10.79
N GLU A 2 -2.36 -22.18 11.66
CA GLU A 2 -1.42 -21.13 12.07
C GLU A 2 -0.21 -20.95 11.14
N VAL A 3 0.27 -22.03 10.50
CA VAL A 3 1.50 -21.99 9.68
C VAL A 3 1.32 -21.15 8.40
N LEU A 4 0.13 -21.19 7.79
CA LEU A 4 -0.27 -20.33 6.67
C LEU A 4 -0.21 -18.83 7.03
N ASN A 5 -0.42 -18.49 8.30
CA ASN A 5 -0.44 -17.10 8.75
C ASN A 5 0.96 -16.49 8.77
N LEU A 6 1.96 -17.23 9.23
CA LEU A 6 3.34 -16.74 9.29
C LEU A 6 3.98 -16.66 7.89
N TYR A 7 3.83 -17.70 7.07
CA TYR A 7 4.32 -17.69 5.69
C TYR A 7 3.59 -16.65 4.84
N GLY A 8 2.28 -16.48 5.06
CA GLY A 8 1.48 -15.44 4.42
C GLY A 8 1.92 -14.02 4.82
N LEU A 9 2.25 -13.79 6.09
CA LEU A 9 2.72 -12.49 6.58
C LEU A 9 4.09 -12.11 5.98
N VAL A 10 5.02 -13.07 5.93
CA VAL A 10 6.34 -12.86 5.33
C VAL A 10 6.20 -12.62 3.82
N GLY A 11 5.35 -13.38 3.14
CA GLY A 11 5.05 -13.17 1.71
C GLY A 11 4.41 -11.81 1.45
N ALA A 12 3.45 -11.38 2.28
CA ALA A 12 2.80 -10.08 2.17
C ALA A 12 3.77 -8.92 2.42
N LEU A 13 4.70 -9.05 3.36
CA LEU A 13 5.76 -8.07 3.59
C LEU A 13 6.69 -7.96 2.39
N VAL A 14 7.17 -9.09 1.87
CA VAL A 14 8.08 -9.10 0.70
C VAL A 14 7.38 -8.51 -0.53
N ILE A 15 6.15 -8.94 -0.81
CA ILE A 15 5.38 -8.44 -1.96
C ILE A 15 5.01 -6.96 -1.78
N GLY A 16 4.60 -6.54 -0.58
CA GLY A 16 4.29 -5.15 -0.26
C GLY A 16 5.51 -4.24 -0.36
N THR A 17 6.67 -4.67 0.10
CA THR A 17 7.94 -3.95 -0.04
C THR A 17 8.37 -3.87 -1.50
N VAL A 18 8.30 -4.97 -2.26
CA VAL A 18 8.64 -4.97 -3.69
C VAL A 18 7.70 -4.04 -4.47
N LEU A 19 6.39 -4.19 -4.32
CA LEU A 19 5.38 -3.38 -5.01
C LEU A 19 5.41 -1.90 -4.58
N GLY A 20 5.72 -1.62 -3.32
CA GLY A 20 5.92 -0.27 -2.80
C GLY A 20 7.18 0.41 -3.34
N LEU A 21 8.26 -0.35 -3.51
CA LEU A 21 9.53 0.15 -4.07
C LEU A 21 9.50 0.32 -5.59
N THR A 22 8.67 -0.44 -6.33
CA THR A 22 8.49 -0.28 -7.79
C THR A 22 7.73 1.00 -8.18
N GLY A 23 7.25 1.80 -7.21
CA GLY A 23 6.83 3.19 -7.46
C GLY A 23 5.36 3.39 -7.83
N GLY A 24 4.53 2.34 -7.75
CA GLY A 24 3.07 2.47 -7.95
C GLY A 24 2.21 1.39 -7.27
N GLY A 25 2.78 0.25 -6.87
CA GLY A 25 2.01 -0.90 -6.39
C GLY A 25 1.59 -0.85 -4.93
N GLY A 26 2.32 -0.13 -4.07
CA GLY A 26 1.94 0.05 -2.65
C GLY A 26 0.59 0.78 -2.49
N SER A 27 0.30 1.71 -3.40
CA SER A 27 -0.93 2.51 -3.43
C SER A 27 -2.20 1.69 -3.75
N ILE A 28 -2.07 0.65 -4.57
CA ILE A 28 -3.18 -0.28 -4.89
C ILE A 28 -3.54 -1.14 -3.67
N LEU A 29 -2.56 -1.47 -2.84
CA LEU A 29 -2.76 -2.28 -1.64
C LEU A 29 -3.32 -1.47 -0.46
N THR A 30 -3.32 -0.13 -0.51
CA THR A 30 -3.77 0.71 0.61
C THR A 30 -5.22 0.45 1.00
N VAL A 31 -6.16 0.33 0.03
CA VAL A 31 -7.57 0.02 0.33
C VAL A 31 -7.73 -1.38 0.94
N PRO A 32 -7.20 -2.47 0.33
CA PRO A 32 -7.23 -3.80 0.94
C PRO A 32 -6.61 -3.84 2.34
N VAL A 33 -5.50 -3.14 2.57
CA VAL A 33 -4.84 -3.10 3.89
C VAL A 33 -5.73 -2.40 4.91
N LEU A 34 -6.30 -1.24 4.56
CA LEU A 34 -7.21 -0.52 5.46
C LEU A 34 -8.47 -1.33 5.79
N VAL A 35 -9.04 -2.04 4.82
CA VAL A 35 -10.29 -2.81 5.01
C VAL A 35 -10.04 -4.17 5.66
N TYR A 36 -9.09 -4.95 5.16
CA TYR A 36 -8.89 -6.34 5.58
C TYR A 36 -7.94 -6.50 6.77
N LEU A 37 -6.94 -5.63 6.92
CA LEU A 37 -5.98 -5.72 8.05
C LEU A 37 -6.37 -4.79 9.20
N LEU A 38 -6.85 -3.60 8.90
CA LEU A 38 -7.22 -2.59 9.91
C LEU A 38 -8.72 -2.56 10.22
N SER A 39 -9.52 -3.40 9.55
CA SER A 39 -10.98 -3.49 9.74
C SER A 39 -11.70 -2.15 9.66
N VAL A 40 -11.17 -1.22 8.85
CA VAL A 40 -11.78 0.10 8.63
C VAL A 40 -12.96 -0.06 7.67
N ASN A 41 -14.03 0.69 7.90
CA ASN A 41 -15.17 0.69 6.99
C ASN A 41 -14.72 0.99 5.54
N PRO A 42 -15.17 0.22 4.53
CA PRO A 42 -14.73 0.38 3.14
C PRO A 42 -14.89 1.81 2.60
N VAL A 43 -15.95 2.51 2.99
CA VAL A 43 -16.21 3.89 2.54
C VAL A 43 -15.14 4.84 3.08
N THR A 44 -14.84 4.76 4.38
CA THR A 44 -13.82 5.57 5.04
C THR A 44 -12.40 5.18 4.58
N ALA A 45 -12.15 3.89 4.39
CA ALA A 45 -10.89 3.36 3.88
C ALA A 45 -10.58 3.88 2.48
N THR A 46 -11.60 4.05 1.63
CA THR A 46 -11.43 4.62 0.29
C THR A 46 -10.97 6.07 0.36
N ALA A 47 -11.57 6.87 1.25
CA ALA A 47 -11.16 8.27 1.46
C ALA A 47 -9.73 8.39 2.00
N TYR A 48 -9.34 7.56 2.98
CA TYR A 48 -7.97 7.52 3.49
C TYR A 48 -6.97 7.05 2.45
N SER A 49 -7.33 6.05 1.64
CA SER A 49 -6.48 5.59 0.55
C SER A 49 -6.25 6.71 -0.48
N LEU A 50 -7.29 7.44 -0.89
CA LEU A 50 -7.14 8.57 -1.83
C LEU A 50 -6.15 9.62 -1.31
N PHE A 51 -6.21 9.94 -0.02
CA PHE A 51 -5.27 10.84 0.62
C PHE A 51 -3.83 10.29 0.61
N ILE A 52 -3.64 9.05 1.07
CA ILE A 52 -2.34 8.39 1.14
C ILE A 52 -1.72 8.25 -0.25
N VAL A 53 -2.49 7.79 -1.25
CA VAL A 53 -2.05 7.63 -2.63
C VAL A 53 -1.76 8.98 -3.28
N GLY A 54 -2.59 9.99 -3.04
CA GLY A 54 -2.36 11.35 -3.54
C GLY A 54 -1.07 11.97 -3.02
N SER A 55 -0.81 11.88 -1.71
CA SER A 55 0.43 12.39 -1.10
C SER A 55 1.67 11.62 -1.55
N THR A 56 1.59 10.29 -1.64
CA THR A 56 2.71 9.46 -2.11
C THR A 56 3.01 9.68 -3.60
N ALA A 57 1.98 9.85 -4.44
CA ALA A 57 2.12 10.22 -5.84
C ALA A 57 2.77 11.60 -6.01
N LEU A 58 2.41 12.58 -5.17
CA LEU A 58 3.04 13.91 -5.18
C LEU A 58 4.54 13.83 -4.86
N VAL A 59 4.92 13.10 -3.82
CA VAL A 59 6.33 12.88 -3.47
C VAL A 59 7.07 12.12 -4.58
N GLY A 60 6.43 11.10 -5.17
CA GLY A 60 6.95 10.36 -6.31
C GLY A 60 7.17 11.25 -7.54
N ALA A 61 6.21 12.13 -7.84
CA ALA A 61 6.29 13.10 -8.93
C ALA A 61 7.43 14.09 -8.73
N ILE A 62 7.62 14.62 -7.51
CA ILE A 62 8.74 15.52 -7.18
C ILE A 62 10.08 14.79 -7.36
N ARG A 63 10.21 13.57 -6.83
CA ARG A 63 11.43 12.77 -7.00
C ARG A 63 11.73 12.43 -8.46
N ASN A 64 10.70 12.21 -9.27
CA ASN A 64 10.84 11.96 -10.70
C ASN A 64 11.24 13.23 -11.45
N ALA A 65 10.64 14.37 -11.11
CA ALA A 65 10.98 15.68 -11.68
C ALA A 65 12.40 16.14 -11.33
N GLN A 66 12.96 15.71 -10.19
CA GLN A 66 14.35 15.98 -9.81
C GLN A 66 15.38 15.02 -10.45
N LYS A 67 14.93 13.92 -11.06
CA LYS A 67 15.78 12.94 -11.73
C LYS A 67 15.90 13.16 -13.24
N GLY A 68 15.06 14.02 -13.82
CA GLY A 68 15.22 14.58 -15.16
C GLY A 68 15.96 15.91 -15.12
#